data_AF-A0A6J4TTM2-F1
#
_entry.id   AF-A0A6J4TTM2-F1
#
_cell.length_a   1.000
_cell.length_b   1.000
_cell.length_c   1.000
_cell.angle_alpha   90.00
_cell.angle_beta   90.00
_cell.angle_gamma   90.00
#
_symmetry.space_group_name_H-M   'P 1'
#
loop_
_entity.id
_entity.type
_entity.pdbx_description
1 polymer ?
#
loop_
_entity_poly.entity_id
_entity_poly.type
_entity_poly.pdbx_seq_one_letter_code
_entity_poly.pdbx_strand_id
1 'polypeptide(L)'
;PYSRIHLVSGTKGAAQKYPLPGRIATSHEDWLTEDQLKPLQQKYEPAIVKRVGEMAKQVGGHGGMDFLMDWRTIDCLRNGLPLDIDVYDAAAWSAVAPLSESSVANRSNSINVPDFTSGSWKTNKPVDILLEKGGNTKVLLQL
;
A
#
# COMPACT_ATOMS: atom_id res chain seq x y z
N PRO A 1 -0.20 18.44 13.23
CA PRO A 1 -0.91 18.03 11.99
C PRO A 1 -0.55 16.57 11.66
N TYR A 2 -1.49 15.78 11.14
CA TYR A 2 -1.26 14.36 10.81
C TYR A 2 -0.55 14.21 9.47
N SER A 3 0.47 13.34 9.39
CA SER A 3 1.15 13.00 8.14
C SER A 3 1.76 11.60 8.23
N ARG A 4 1.65 10.84 7.13
CA ARG A 4 2.42 9.60 6.90
C ARG A 4 3.52 9.80 5.87
N ILE A 5 3.80 11.05 5.48
CA ILE A 5 4.61 11.45 4.32
C ILE A 5 3.96 10.96 3.01
N HIS A 6 3.96 9.64 2.79
CA HIS A 6 3.43 8.95 1.61
C HIS A 6 3.89 9.65 0.33
N LEU A 7 5.20 9.53 0.08
CA LEU A 7 5.93 10.08 -1.05
C LEU A 7 6.50 8.93 -1.88
N VAL A 8 6.29 8.99 -3.19
CA VAL A 8 6.99 8.16 -4.17
C VAL A 8 7.67 9.10 -5.16
N SER A 9 8.94 8.88 -5.47
CA SER A 9 9.71 9.70 -6.41
C SER A 9 10.52 8.81 -7.34
N GLY A 10 10.47 9.08 -8.63
CA GLY A 10 11.18 8.35 -9.66
C GLY A 10 11.60 9.26 -10.82
N THR A 11 12.27 8.68 -11.81
CA THR A 11 12.89 9.44 -12.91
C THR A 11 11.89 10.16 -13.84
N LYS A 12 10.59 9.82 -13.75
CA LYS A 12 9.52 10.39 -14.59
C LYS A 12 8.44 11.11 -13.80
N GLY A 13 8.62 11.28 -12.49
CA GLY A 13 7.64 11.98 -11.67
C GLY A 13 7.70 11.65 -10.18
N ALA A 14 6.90 12.37 -9.41
CA ALA A 14 6.75 12.21 -7.98
C ALA A 14 5.27 12.30 -7.58
N ALA A 15 4.86 11.57 -6.56
CA ALA A 15 3.53 11.62 -5.97
C ALA A 15 3.65 11.76 -4.45
N GLN A 16 2.93 12.72 -3.87
CA GLN A 16 2.95 13.02 -2.44
C GLN A 16 1.52 13.20 -1.92
N LYS A 17 1.14 12.45 -0.88
CA LYS A 17 -0.22 12.59 -0.31
C LYS A 17 -0.34 13.71 0.71
N TYR A 18 0.69 13.91 1.55
CA TYR A 18 0.64 14.87 2.66
C TYR A 18 1.66 16.00 2.47
N PRO A 19 1.28 17.26 2.77
CA PRO A 19 -0.04 17.72 3.24
C PRO A 19 -1.14 17.56 2.17
N LEU A 20 -2.40 17.52 2.61
CA LEU A 20 -3.54 17.47 1.69
C LEU A 20 -3.78 18.86 1.06
N PRO A 21 -4.31 18.93 -0.18
CA PRO A 21 -4.60 17.81 -1.09
C PRO A 21 -3.31 17.18 -1.66
N GLY A 22 -3.37 15.88 -1.96
CA GLY A 22 -2.24 15.16 -2.56
C GLY A 22 -1.87 15.70 -3.94
N ARG A 23 -0.59 15.63 -4.29
CA ARG A 23 -0.01 16.22 -5.50
C ARG A 23 0.80 15.19 -6.28
N ILE A 24 0.84 15.36 -7.61
CA ILE A 24 1.66 14.57 -8.52
C ILE A 24 2.40 15.53 -9.44
N ALA A 25 3.67 15.26 -9.73
CA ALA A 25 4.47 15.96 -10.72
C ALA A 25 4.99 14.96 -11.76
N THR A 26 5.11 15.41 -13.01
CA THR A 26 5.70 14.62 -14.12
C THR A 26 6.92 15.30 -14.75
N SER A 27 7.25 16.50 -14.28
CA SER A 27 8.47 17.26 -14.58
C SER A 27 9.00 17.89 -13.29
N HIS A 28 10.11 18.61 -13.39
CA HIS A 28 10.69 19.37 -12.27
C HIS A 28 10.10 20.78 -12.11
N GLU A 29 9.20 21.19 -13.01
CA GLU A 29 8.69 22.56 -13.09
C GLU A 29 7.53 22.76 -12.12
N ASP A 30 6.46 21.96 -12.25
CA ASP A 30 5.20 22.19 -11.54
C ASP A 30 4.49 20.89 -11.09
N TRP A 31 3.63 21.05 -10.08
CA TRP A 31 2.64 20.05 -9.71
C TRP A 31 1.46 20.09 -10.70
N LEU A 32 0.90 18.93 -11.00
CA LEU A 32 -0.32 18.83 -11.80
C LEU A 32 -1.49 19.56 -11.13
N THR A 33 -2.28 20.25 -11.94
CA THR A 33 -3.53 20.89 -11.50
C THR A 33 -4.59 19.84 -11.14
N GLU A 34 -5.63 20.24 -10.43
CA GLU A 34 -6.74 19.34 -10.07
C GLU A 34 -7.41 18.70 -11.30
N ASP A 35 -7.61 19.50 -12.35
CA ASP A 35 -8.20 19.03 -13.62
C ASP A 35 -7.30 18.01 -14.34
N GLN A 36 -5.98 18.10 -14.18
CA GLN A 36 -5.02 17.12 -14.69
C GLN A 36 -4.94 15.86 -13.80
N LEU A 37 -5.11 16.01 -12.48
CA LEU A 37 -5.06 14.91 -11.52
C LEU A 37 -6.28 14.00 -11.61
N LYS A 38 -7.48 14.56 -11.77
CA LYS A 38 -8.74 13.81 -11.80
C LYS A 38 -8.77 12.66 -12.82
N PRO A 39 -8.41 12.85 -14.12
CA PRO A 39 -8.38 11.75 -15.08
C PRO A 39 -7.31 10.71 -14.74
N LEU A 40 -6.19 11.10 -14.13
CA LEU A 40 -5.15 10.16 -13.69
C LEU A 40 -5.66 9.29 -12.52
N GLN A 41 -6.33 9.90 -11.54
CA GLN A 41 -6.93 9.18 -10.43
C GLN A 41 -7.95 8.16 -10.91
N GLN A 42 -8.85 8.54 -11.84
CA GLN A 42 -9.83 7.63 -12.42
C GLN A 42 -9.17 6.49 -13.22
N LYS A 43 -8.17 6.84 -14.05
CA LYS A 43 -7.45 5.86 -14.89
C LYS A 43 -6.72 4.82 -14.04
N TYR A 44 -6.04 5.27 -12.99
CA TYR A 44 -5.18 4.42 -12.15
C TYR A 44 -5.84 3.99 -10.84
N GLU A 45 -7.15 4.21 -10.68
CA GLU A 45 -7.87 3.75 -9.49
C GLU A 45 -7.76 2.21 -9.37
N PRO A 46 -7.24 1.70 -8.24
CA PRO A 46 -6.99 0.27 -8.05
C PRO A 46 -8.26 -0.58 -8.17
N ALA A 47 -8.12 -1.81 -8.68
CA ALA A 47 -9.25 -2.72 -8.90
C ALA A 47 -10.05 -2.99 -7.62
N ILE A 48 -9.36 -3.16 -6.48
CA ILE A 48 -10.02 -3.33 -5.17
C ILE A 48 -10.87 -2.12 -4.77
N VAL A 49 -10.42 -0.90 -5.05
CA VAL A 49 -11.17 0.33 -4.76
C VAL A 49 -12.40 0.42 -5.65
N LYS A 50 -12.28 0.11 -6.94
CA LYS A 50 -13.43 0.03 -7.86
C LYS A 50 -14.46 -1.01 -7.41
N ARG A 51 -13.99 -2.12 -6.84
CA ARG A 51 -14.84 -3.26 -6.47
C ARG A 51 -15.63 -3.03 -5.19
N VAL A 52 -14.98 -2.54 -4.14
CA VAL A 52 -15.56 -2.44 -2.78
C VAL A 52 -15.31 -1.09 -2.10
N GLY A 53 -14.72 -0.11 -2.78
CA GLY A 53 -14.32 1.17 -2.17
C GLY A 53 -15.47 2.05 -1.69
N GLU A 54 -16.62 2.04 -2.37
CA GLU A 54 -17.82 2.75 -1.89
C GLU A 54 -18.34 2.14 -0.58
N MET A 55 -18.42 0.81 -0.54
CA MET A 55 -18.79 0.06 0.66
C MET A 55 -17.80 0.31 1.80
N ALA A 56 -16.50 0.30 1.49
CA ALA A 56 -15.44 0.56 2.45
C ALA A 56 -15.59 1.94 3.11
N LYS A 57 -15.95 2.97 2.33
CA LYS A 57 -16.24 4.31 2.87
C LYS A 57 -17.47 4.33 3.77
N GLN A 58 -18.50 3.56 3.46
CA GLN A 58 -19.73 3.48 4.25
C GLN A 58 -19.51 2.77 5.59
N VAL A 59 -18.80 1.63 5.58
CA VAL A 59 -18.48 0.89 6.81
C VAL A 59 -17.49 1.66 7.69
N GLY A 60 -16.53 2.36 7.08
CA GLY A 60 -15.57 3.19 7.78
C GLY A 60 -14.30 2.45 8.21
N GLY A 61 -13.61 2.98 9.23
CA GLY A 61 -12.25 2.57 9.62
C GLY A 61 -11.17 3.31 8.82
N HIS A 62 -10.60 4.35 9.42
CA HIS A 62 -9.57 5.22 8.80
C HIS A 62 -9.86 5.68 7.35
N GLY A 63 -11.11 6.00 7.05
CA GLY A 63 -11.56 6.40 5.70
C GLY A 63 -11.88 5.23 4.76
N GLY A 64 -12.03 4.02 5.30
CA GLY A 64 -12.39 2.78 4.60
C GLY A 64 -11.21 1.84 4.35
N MET A 65 -9.97 2.25 4.65
CA MET A 65 -8.80 1.41 4.36
C MET A 65 -8.78 0.13 5.21
N ASP A 66 -9.31 0.17 6.44
CA ASP A 66 -9.37 -0.99 7.32
C ASP A 66 -10.30 -2.05 6.73
N PHE A 67 -11.47 -1.64 6.24
CA PHE A 67 -12.40 -2.54 5.55
C PHE A 67 -11.78 -3.17 4.31
N LEU A 68 -11.05 -2.39 3.49
CA LEU A 68 -10.38 -2.94 2.30
C LEU A 68 -9.37 -4.02 2.68
N MET A 69 -8.59 -3.79 3.74
CA MET A 69 -7.60 -4.74 4.25
C MET A 69 -8.26 -6.05 4.72
N ASP A 70 -9.30 -5.94 5.55
CA ASP A 70 -10.01 -7.11 6.08
C ASP A 70 -10.73 -7.89 4.98
N TRP A 71 -11.44 -7.18 4.08
CA TRP A 71 -12.13 -7.80 2.95
C TRP A 71 -11.15 -8.57 2.07
N ARG A 72 -9.99 -7.97 1.76
CA ARG A 72 -8.99 -8.62 0.90
C ARG A 72 -8.35 -9.83 1.57
N THR A 73 -8.08 -9.74 2.87
CA THR A 73 -7.58 -10.87 3.67
C THR A 73 -8.55 -12.04 3.60
N ILE A 74 -9.84 -11.79 3.84
CA ILE A 74 -10.89 -12.83 3.77
C ILE A 74 -11.01 -13.38 2.35
N ASP A 75 -10.91 -12.52 1.33
CA ASP A 75 -10.97 -12.93 -0.07
C ASP A 75 -9.83 -13.86 -0.46
N CYS A 76 -8.59 -13.60 0.00
CA CYS A 76 -7.48 -14.52 -0.19
C CYS A 76 -7.76 -15.87 0.47
N LEU A 77 -8.21 -15.87 1.73
CA LEU A 77 -8.50 -17.10 2.48
C LEU A 77 -9.59 -17.95 1.82
N ARG A 78 -10.67 -17.33 1.33
CA ARG A 78 -11.77 -18.03 0.65
C ARG A 78 -11.37 -18.65 -0.69
N ASN A 79 -10.42 -18.03 -1.39
CA ASN A 79 -10.00 -18.45 -2.73
C ASN A 79 -8.68 -19.26 -2.73
N GLY A 80 -8.10 -19.54 -1.56
CA GLY A 80 -6.82 -20.25 -1.46
C GLY A 80 -5.66 -19.48 -2.08
N LEU A 81 -5.70 -18.14 -2.02
CA LEU A 81 -4.66 -17.26 -2.54
C LEU A 81 -3.64 -16.94 -1.44
N PRO A 82 -2.37 -16.65 -1.82
CA PRO A 82 -1.45 -16.00 -0.89
C PRO A 82 -2.00 -14.65 -0.43
N LEU A 83 -1.59 -14.21 0.76
CA LEU A 83 -1.90 -12.87 1.26
C LEU A 83 -1.10 -11.82 0.48
N ASP A 84 -1.67 -10.63 0.32
CA ASP A 84 -1.03 -9.51 -0.38
C ASP A 84 0.18 -8.93 0.41
N ILE A 85 0.24 -9.19 1.72
CA ILE A 85 1.38 -8.92 2.60
C ILE A 85 1.63 -10.22 3.37
N ASP A 86 2.74 -10.88 3.11
CA ASP A 86 3.05 -12.17 3.73
C ASP A 86 3.88 -12.03 5.02
N VAL A 87 4.25 -13.18 5.61
CA VAL A 87 5.04 -13.21 6.86
C VAL A 87 6.43 -12.60 6.70
N TYR A 88 7.03 -12.69 5.51
CA TYR A 88 8.36 -12.16 5.24
C TYR A 88 8.32 -10.64 5.07
N ASP A 89 7.28 -10.12 4.42
CA ASP A 89 7.01 -8.67 4.38
C ASP A 89 6.83 -8.12 5.79
N ALA A 90 5.98 -8.76 6.60
CA ALA A 90 5.73 -8.36 7.97
C ALA A 90 7.00 -8.38 8.84
N ALA A 91 7.84 -9.41 8.70
CA ALA A 91 9.12 -9.51 9.38
C ALA A 91 10.09 -8.42 8.93
N ALA A 92 10.22 -8.18 7.63
CA ALA A 92 11.10 -7.15 7.07
C ALA A 92 10.71 -5.75 7.54
N TRP A 93 9.41 -5.42 7.57
CA TRP A 93 8.95 -4.10 8.01
C TRP A 93 9.09 -3.94 9.52
N SER A 94 8.79 -4.99 10.28
CA SER A 94 8.86 -4.97 11.75
C SER A 94 10.30 -4.95 12.26
N ALA A 95 11.25 -5.53 11.53
CA ALA A 95 12.67 -5.54 11.87
C ALA A 95 13.27 -4.13 11.96
N VAL A 96 12.68 -3.12 11.31
CA VAL A 96 13.14 -1.73 11.40
C VAL A 96 13.18 -1.24 12.85
N ALA A 97 12.21 -1.63 13.70
CA ALA A 97 12.17 -1.19 15.09
C ALA A 97 13.45 -1.61 15.87
N PRO A 98 13.75 -2.91 16.08
CA PRO A 98 14.94 -3.30 16.84
C PRO A 98 16.26 -2.96 16.15
N LEU A 99 16.31 -2.95 14.81
CA LEU A 99 17.52 -2.57 14.07
C LEU A 99 17.81 -1.07 14.21
N SER A 100 16.78 -0.22 14.21
CA SER A 100 16.97 1.23 14.41
C SER A 100 17.45 1.54 15.83
N GLU A 101 16.91 0.85 16.85
CA GLU A 101 17.38 0.96 18.24
C GLU A 101 18.85 0.55 18.35
N SER A 102 19.23 -0.57 17.74
CA SER A 102 20.62 -1.03 17.69
C SER A 102 21.52 -0.03 16.97
N SER A 103 21.05 0.59 15.88
CA SER A 103 21.83 1.59 15.15
C SER A 103 22.10 2.81 16.02
N VAL A 104 21.08 3.38 16.65
CA VAL A 104 21.20 4.53 17.56
C VAL A 104 22.14 4.23 18.73
N ALA A 105 21.99 3.05 19.35
CA ALA A 105 22.88 2.61 20.44
C ALA A 105 24.35 2.51 20.00
N ASN A 106 24.60 2.30 18.71
CA ASN A 106 25.93 2.19 18.11
C ASN A 106 26.32 3.42 17.29
N ARG A 107 26.03 4.62 17.80
CA ARG A 107 26.37 5.91 17.15
C ARG A 107 25.76 6.09 15.76
N SER A 108 24.55 5.59 15.58
CA SER A 108 23.80 5.65 14.31
C SER A 108 24.54 4.98 13.14
N ASN A 109 25.39 3.99 13.43
CA ASN A 109 26.07 3.22 12.39
C ASN A 109 25.07 2.42 11.55
N SER A 110 25.44 2.12 10.31
CA SER A 110 24.64 1.28 9.43
C SER A 110 24.56 -0.16 9.96
N ILE A 111 23.41 -0.79 9.72
CA ILE A 111 23.12 -2.18 10.11
C ILE A 111 22.52 -2.91 8.92
N ASN A 112 22.97 -4.13 8.70
CA ASN A 112 22.42 -5.00 7.65
C ASN A 112 21.03 -5.49 8.07
N VAL A 113 20.05 -5.31 7.18
CA VAL A 113 18.72 -5.91 7.35
C VAL A 113 18.78 -7.39 6.96
N PRO A 114 18.28 -8.32 7.79
CA PRO A 114 18.26 -9.73 7.44
C PRO A 114 17.41 -10.02 6.20
N ASP A 115 17.88 -10.96 5.38
CA ASP A 115 17.05 -11.54 4.32
C ASP A 115 16.16 -12.64 4.90
N PHE A 116 14.94 -12.26 5.30
CA PHE A 116 13.96 -13.19 5.85
C PHE A 116 13.47 -14.24 4.84
N THR A 117 13.67 -14.01 3.54
CA THR A 117 13.23 -14.92 2.46
C THR A 117 14.29 -15.95 2.07
N SER A 118 15.49 -15.87 2.66
CA SER A 118 16.64 -16.71 2.30
C SER A 118 16.94 -16.70 0.79
N GLY A 119 16.92 -15.53 0.16
CA GLY A 119 17.18 -15.32 -1.26
C GLY A 119 15.96 -15.46 -2.17
N SER A 120 14.82 -15.94 -1.67
CA SER A 120 13.62 -16.17 -2.47
C SER A 120 12.98 -14.87 -3.01
N TRP A 121 13.28 -13.72 -2.40
CA TRP A 121 12.84 -12.40 -2.89
C TRP A 121 13.23 -12.14 -4.35
N LYS A 122 14.33 -12.75 -4.84
CA LYS A 122 14.82 -12.58 -6.22
C LYS A 122 13.87 -13.16 -7.28
N THR A 123 13.08 -14.15 -6.89
CA THR A 123 12.18 -14.88 -7.80
C THR A 123 10.72 -14.74 -7.39
N ASN A 124 10.42 -13.92 -6.37
CA ASN A 124 9.06 -13.77 -5.91
C ASN A 124 8.20 -13.10 -6.99
N LYS A 125 6.95 -13.56 -7.11
CA LYS A 125 6.02 -12.97 -8.07
C LYS A 125 5.39 -11.71 -7.44
N PRO A 126 5.27 -10.60 -8.17
CA PRO A 126 4.55 -9.44 -7.68
C PRO A 126 3.12 -9.79 -7.29
N VAL A 127 2.60 -9.08 -6.28
CA VAL A 127 1.21 -9.20 -5.82
C VAL A 127 0.25 -8.83 -6.97
N ASP A 128 -0.83 -9.60 -7.09
CA ASP A 128 -1.91 -9.33 -8.04
C ASP A 128 -2.80 -8.17 -7.55
N ILE A 129 -2.46 -6.96 -7.96
CA ILE A 129 -3.24 -5.74 -7.65
C ILE A 129 -4.48 -5.56 -8.53
N LEU A 130 -4.64 -6.40 -9.56
CA LEU A 130 -5.77 -6.35 -10.50
C LEU A 130 -6.92 -7.27 -10.09
N LEU A 131 -6.73 -8.09 -9.04
CA LEU A 131 -7.68 -9.08 -8.56
C LEU A 131 -8.05 -10.12 -9.63
N GLU A 132 -7.11 -10.52 -10.49
CA GLU A 132 -7.35 -11.50 -11.55
C GLU A 132 -7.75 -12.87 -11.02
N LYS A 133 -7.28 -13.24 -9.82
CA LYS A 133 -7.51 -14.56 -9.21
C LYS A 133 -8.49 -14.54 -8.03
N GLY A 134 -9.05 -13.38 -7.70
CA GLY A 134 -9.92 -13.19 -6.52
C GLY A 134 -11.02 -12.16 -6.76
N GLY A 135 -11.49 -11.52 -5.70
CA GLY A 135 -12.47 -10.45 -5.74
C GLY A 135 -13.93 -10.88 -5.90
N ASN A 136 -14.20 -12.16 -5.65
CA ASN A 136 -15.54 -12.75 -5.66
C ASN A 136 -16.19 -12.78 -4.26
N THR A 137 -15.46 -12.40 -3.21
CA THR A 137 -15.98 -12.32 -1.85
C THR A 137 -17.09 -11.27 -1.74
N LYS A 138 -18.31 -11.76 -1.47
CA LYS A 138 -19.47 -10.91 -1.25
C LYS A 138 -19.36 -10.19 0.09
N VAL A 139 -19.75 -8.92 0.10
CA VAL A 139 -20.02 -8.18 1.33
C VAL A 139 -21.43 -8.54 1.79
N LEU A 140 -21.55 -8.99 3.05
CA LEU A 140 -22.83 -9.31 3.66
C LEU A 140 -23.17 -8.18 4.64
N LEU A 141 -24.13 -7.33 4.25
CA LEU A 141 -24.73 -6.40 5.19
C LEU A 141 -25.91 -7.10 5.84
N GLN A 142 -25.83 -7.34 7.14
CA GLN A 142 -27.05 -7.55 7.93
C GLN A 142 -27.63 -6.16 8.14
N LEU A 143 -28.75 -5.89 7.46
CA LEU A 143 -29.64 -4.77 7.76
C LEU A 143 -30.39 -5.05 9.07
#